data_AF-A0A9D7NXW8-F1
#
_entry.id   AF-A0A9D7NXW8-F1
#
_cell.length_a   1.000
_cell.length_b   1.000
_cell.length_c   1.000
_cell.angle_alpha   90.00
_cell.angle_beta   90.00
_cell.angle_gamma   90.00
#
_symmetry.space_group_name_H-M   'P 1'
#
loop_
_entity.id
_entity.type
_entity.pdbx_description
1 polymer ?
#
loop_
_entity_poly.entity_id
_entity_poly.type
_entity_poly.pdbx_seq_one_letter_code
_entity_poly.pdbx_strand_id
1 'polypeptide(L)'
;MRKHTFTLIALTALLWACTEQPAVDPRVDQLKADNEQSMAKVAERDSMINDLFGTMNRISENLRAIRSKQGQLLAPADAAEQGGDMEERIMGDLQSIDGLLNENRQLLDKLRKQAKGNAAAISELERTVTTLEASMQEKDQEIGTLKEQLASTNSSLATLIEMYRDKSQLSDMQRTELNTAYYIAGTSKELRDRGVLSKEGGVIGIGGVNKLNTASLPVDAFTRIDVVRTTEILLGAKKAKLATSHPEGSYRLEGGNKLVVLDANAFWSISKYLVVEVE
;
A
#
# COMPACT_ATOMS: atom_id res chain seq x y z
N MET A 1 79.87 51.75 77.91
CA MET A 1 79.20 50.59 77.27
C MET A 1 77.67 50.69 77.16
N ARG A 2 76.99 51.75 77.65
CA ARG A 2 75.51 51.85 77.69
C ARG A 2 74.80 52.48 76.47
N LYS A 3 75.53 53.02 75.48
CA LYS A 3 74.95 53.74 74.33
C LYS A 3 74.74 52.87 73.07
N HIS A 4 75.44 51.75 72.96
CA HIS A 4 75.30 50.82 71.83
C HIS A 4 74.22 49.74 72.06
N THR A 5 73.77 49.55 73.30
CA THR A 5 72.68 48.61 73.61
C THR A 5 71.29 49.18 73.29
N PHE A 6 71.10 50.50 73.31
CA PHE A 6 69.83 51.13 72.96
C PHE A 6 69.58 51.22 71.45
N THR A 7 70.65 51.34 70.65
CA THR A 7 70.56 51.40 69.19
C THR A 7 70.29 50.02 68.56
N LEU A 8 70.70 48.93 69.23
CA LEU A 8 70.42 47.57 68.77
C LEU A 8 68.96 47.15 69.03
N ILE A 9 68.34 47.61 70.12
CA ILE A 9 66.96 47.28 70.49
C ILE A 9 65.94 48.03 69.60
N ALA A 10 66.25 49.26 69.19
CA ALA A 10 65.41 50.02 68.27
C ALA A 10 65.40 49.43 66.85
N LEU A 11 66.52 48.87 66.38
CA LEU A 11 66.61 48.25 65.06
C LEU A 11 65.90 46.88 65.00
N THR A 12 65.85 46.15 66.11
CA THR A 12 65.07 44.89 66.20
C THR A 12 63.56 45.13 66.34
N ALA A 13 63.12 46.26 66.87
CA ALA A 13 61.70 46.63 66.94
C ALA A 13 61.13 47.05 65.58
N LEU A 14 61.96 47.67 64.73
CA LEU A 14 61.58 48.06 63.35
C LEU A 14 61.48 46.86 62.39
N LEU A 15 62.13 45.74 62.69
CA LEU A 15 62.05 44.52 61.88
C LEU A 15 60.84 43.63 62.22
N TRP A 16 60.21 43.82 63.39
CA TRP A 16 58.95 43.14 63.75
C TRP A 16 57.70 43.87 63.24
N ALA A 17 57.82 45.17 62.93
CA ALA A 17 56.72 45.98 62.35
C ALA A 17 56.51 45.75 60.84
N CYS A 18 57.38 44.97 60.17
CA CYS A 18 57.22 44.58 58.77
C CYS A 18 56.82 43.11 58.58
N THR A 19 56.46 42.42 59.66
CA THR A 19 55.95 41.03 59.62
C THR A 19 54.50 40.91 60.10
N GLU A 20 53.76 42.01 60.20
CA GLU A 20 52.31 41.95 60.20
C GLU A 20 51.85 41.80 58.75
N GLN A 21 51.60 40.56 58.36
CA GLN A 21 50.72 40.27 57.22
C GLN A 21 49.48 41.15 57.38
N PRO A 22 49.07 41.91 56.35
CA PRO A 22 47.84 42.68 56.45
C PRO A 22 46.75 41.69 56.80
N ALA A 23 46.15 41.85 57.98
CA ALA A 23 45.05 41.01 58.42
C ALA A 23 44.01 41.03 57.30
N VAL A 24 43.88 39.90 56.59
CA VAL A 24 42.92 39.77 55.50
C VAL A 24 41.56 39.95 56.15
N ASP A 25 40.88 41.04 55.79
CA ASP A 25 39.55 41.34 56.32
C ASP A 25 38.67 40.12 56.02
N PRO A 26 38.08 39.46 57.03
CA PRO A 26 37.24 38.29 56.81
C PRO A 26 36.08 38.55 55.84
N ARG A 27 35.67 39.81 55.65
CA ARG A 27 34.69 40.23 54.64
C ARG A 27 35.22 40.08 53.21
N VAL A 28 36.51 40.26 52.97
CA VAL A 28 37.14 40.12 51.65
C VAL A 28 37.20 38.65 51.24
N ASP A 29 37.49 37.74 52.17
CA ASP A 29 37.45 36.29 51.90
C ASP A 29 36.02 35.79 51.70
N GLN A 30 35.07 36.34 52.47
CA GLN A 30 33.65 36.05 52.32
C GLN A 30 33.11 36.53 50.97
N LEU A 31 33.48 37.75 50.54
CA LEU A 31 33.12 38.28 49.22
C LEU A 31 33.73 37.48 48.07
N LYS A 32 34.95 36.95 48.21
CA LYS A 32 35.55 36.06 47.21
C LYS A 32 34.80 34.73 47.12
N ALA A 33 34.49 34.11 48.26
CA ALA A 33 33.72 32.87 48.31
C ALA A 33 32.31 33.05 47.74
N ASP A 34 31.64 34.16 48.05
CA ASP A 34 30.32 34.50 47.51
C ASP A 34 30.39 34.76 46.00
N ASN A 35 31.45 35.41 45.50
CA ASN A 35 31.64 35.65 44.08
C ASN A 35 31.94 34.33 43.32
N GLU A 36 32.80 33.47 43.85
CA GLU A 36 33.06 32.13 43.31
C GLU A 36 31.78 31.27 43.28
N GLN A 37 30.99 31.31 44.35
CA GLN A 37 29.70 30.62 44.40
C GLN A 37 28.70 31.19 43.39
N SER A 38 28.68 32.51 43.20
CA SER A 38 27.82 33.17 42.22
C SER A 38 28.22 32.81 40.79
N MET A 39 29.51 32.83 40.50
CA MET A 39 30.06 32.42 39.20
C MET A 39 29.77 30.95 38.89
N ALA A 40 29.87 30.06 39.89
CA ALA A 40 29.49 28.65 39.73
C ALA A 40 27.99 28.49 39.41
N LYS A 41 27.10 29.25 40.08
CA LYS A 41 25.66 29.25 39.79
C LYS A 41 25.36 29.80 38.39
N VAL A 42 26.07 30.84 37.95
CA VAL A 42 25.91 31.40 36.59
C VAL A 42 26.36 30.39 35.54
N ALA A 43 27.52 29.74 35.73
CA ALA A 43 27.99 28.70 34.81
C ALA A 43 27.03 27.49 34.73
N GLU A 44 26.45 27.08 35.86
CA GLU A 44 25.41 26.04 35.89
C GLU A 44 24.15 26.47 35.14
N ARG A 45 23.72 27.73 35.31
CA ARG A 45 22.58 28.31 34.58
C ARG A 45 22.85 28.38 33.07
N ASP A 46 24.03 28.81 32.65
CA ASP A 46 24.40 28.92 31.25
C ASP A 46 24.45 27.55 30.58
N SER A 47 24.99 26.53 31.26
CA SER A 47 24.98 25.15 30.79
C SER A 47 23.56 24.61 30.63
N MET A 48 22.66 24.92 31.58
CA MET A 48 21.26 24.48 31.54
C MET A 48 20.45 25.19 30.45
N ILE A 49 20.72 26.47 30.22
CA ILE A 49 20.14 27.24 29.11
C ILE A 49 20.59 26.67 27.75
N ASN A 50 21.86 26.30 27.62
CA ASN A 50 22.35 25.65 26.39
C ASN A 50 21.70 24.28 26.14
N ASP A 51 21.51 23.46 27.18
CA ASP A 51 20.82 22.16 27.05
C ASP A 51 19.33 22.34 26.70
N LEU A 52 18.70 23.40 27.23
CA LEU A 52 17.33 23.78 26.88
C LEU A 52 17.20 24.15 25.39
N PHE A 53 18.06 25.03 24.88
CA PHE A 53 18.08 25.39 23.47
C PHE A 53 18.40 24.19 22.58
N GLY A 54 19.29 23.30 23.01
CA GLY A 54 19.57 22.04 22.33
C GLY A 54 18.32 21.15 22.23
N THR A 55 17.57 21.03 23.32
CA THR A 55 16.32 20.26 23.37
C THR A 55 15.25 20.88 22.46
N MET A 56 15.09 22.21 22.46
CA MET A 56 14.17 22.93 21.55
C MET A 56 14.53 22.75 20.07
N ASN A 57 15.82 22.85 19.73
CA ASN A 57 16.28 22.66 18.35
C ASN A 57 15.97 21.25 17.86
N ARG A 58 16.18 20.24 18.71
CA ARG A 58 15.90 18.84 18.37
C ARG A 58 14.40 18.57 18.19
N ILE A 59 13.54 19.12 19.05
CA ILE A 59 12.08 19.06 18.85
C ILE A 59 11.69 19.72 17.52
N SER A 60 12.26 20.90 17.22
CA SER A 60 11.97 21.63 15.97
C SER A 60 12.40 20.85 14.73
N GLU A 61 13.55 20.18 14.78
CA GLU A 61 14.05 19.31 13.71
C GLU A 61 13.14 18.09 13.51
N ASN A 62 12.76 17.42 14.58
CA ASN A 62 11.81 16.31 14.54
C ASN A 62 10.46 16.73 13.93
N LEU A 63 9.93 17.90 14.31
CA LEU A 63 8.69 18.43 13.74
C LEU A 63 8.80 18.76 12.24
N ARG A 64 9.95 19.26 11.78
CA ARG A 64 10.21 19.44 10.34
C ARG A 64 10.25 18.10 9.61
N ALA A 65 10.91 17.10 10.17
CA ALA A 65 10.98 15.75 9.61
C ALA A 65 9.59 15.11 9.52
N ILE A 66 8.78 15.21 10.58
CA ILE A 66 7.38 14.76 10.59
C ILE A 66 6.60 15.44 9.47
N ARG A 67 6.68 16.78 9.35
CA ARG A 67 5.96 17.53 8.32
C ARG A 67 6.35 17.12 6.91
N SER A 68 7.65 16.88 6.68
CA SER A 68 8.15 16.39 5.39
C SER A 68 7.56 15.02 5.06
N LYS A 69 7.55 14.08 6.01
CA LYS A 69 6.98 12.74 5.83
C LYS A 69 5.47 12.79 5.62
N GLN A 70 4.74 13.60 6.38
CA GLN A 70 3.30 13.82 6.14
C GLN A 70 3.02 14.40 4.75
N GLY A 71 3.85 15.33 4.27
CA GLY A 71 3.73 15.86 2.92
C GLY A 71 3.92 14.80 1.84
N GLN A 72 4.77 13.79 2.08
CA GLN A 72 4.95 12.65 1.18
C GLN A 72 3.75 11.70 1.19
N LEU A 73 3.07 11.54 2.33
CA LEU A 73 1.83 10.77 2.44
C LEU A 73 0.65 11.44 1.70
N LEU A 74 0.64 12.77 1.61
CA LEU A 74 -0.42 13.56 0.97
C LEU A 74 -0.15 13.84 -0.52
N ALA A 75 1.07 13.62 -1.00
CA ALA A 75 1.43 13.85 -2.39
C ALA A 75 0.68 12.84 -3.29
N PRO A 76 -0.06 13.29 -4.32
CA PRO A 76 -0.66 12.38 -5.27
C PRO A 76 0.42 11.50 -5.90
N ALA A 77 0.12 10.22 -6.00
CA ALA A 77 0.98 9.19 -6.58
C ALA A 77 1.19 9.42 -8.08
N ASP A 78 1.96 10.42 -8.47
CA ASP A 78 2.37 10.63 -9.88
C ASP A 78 3.46 9.63 -10.32
N ALA A 79 3.88 8.72 -9.44
CA ALA A 79 4.79 7.63 -9.76
C ALA A 79 4.01 6.37 -10.15
N ALA A 80 3.51 6.35 -11.38
CA ALA A 80 2.76 5.27 -12.02
C ALA A 80 3.56 3.95 -12.25
N GLU A 81 4.67 3.70 -11.54
CA GLU A 81 5.52 2.53 -11.77
C GLU A 81 5.82 1.64 -10.55
N GLN A 82 5.31 1.94 -9.35
CA GLN A 82 5.60 1.12 -8.15
C GLN A 82 4.37 0.90 -7.28
N GLY A 83 3.33 0.29 -7.83
CA GLY A 83 2.11 -0.06 -7.09
C GLY A 83 2.31 -1.10 -5.98
N GLY A 84 3.44 -1.81 -5.94
CA GLY A 84 3.77 -2.78 -4.89
C GLY A 84 4.53 -2.21 -3.68
N ASP A 85 5.14 -1.02 -3.82
CA ASP A 85 6.06 -0.44 -2.81
C ASP A 85 5.40 0.73 -2.04
N MET A 86 4.23 1.19 -2.48
CA MET A 86 3.55 2.35 -1.88
C MET A 86 3.04 2.05 -0.46
N GLU A 87 2.42 0.89 -0.23
CA GLU A 87 1.90 0.51 1.09
C GLU A 87 3.04 0.35 2.11
N GLU A 88 4.11 -0.34 1.72
CA GLU A 88 5.28 -0.57 2.59
C GLU A 88 5.99 0.75 2.92
N ARG A 89 6.10 1.67 1.95
CA ARG A 89 6.62 3.03 2.19
C ARG A 89 5.72 3.84 3.12
N ILE A 90 4.41 3.82 2.94
CA ILE A 90 3.45 4.52 3.82
C ILE A 90 3.54 3.97 5.25
N MET A 91 3.58 2.64 5.42
CA MET A 91 3.75 2.01 6.73
C MET A 91 5.07 2.39 7.39
N GLY A 92 6.18 2.38 6.63
CA GLY A 92 7.49 2.79 7.12
C GLY A 92 7.53 4.26 7.54
N ASP A 93 6.89 5.15 6.77
CA ASP A 93 6.81 6.56 7.11
C ASP A 93 5.95 6.80 8.36
N LEU A 94 4.83 6.10 8.53
CA LEU A 94 4.01 6.15 9.74
C LEU A 94 4.77 5.67 10.98
N GLN A 95 5.51 4.57 10.89
CA GLN A 95 6.35 4.07 11.99
C GLN A 95 7.45 5.08 12.37
N SER A 96 8.08 5.70 11.37
CA SER A 96 9.08 6.74 11.61
C SER A 96 8.48 7.98 12.27
N ILE A 97 7.30 8.42 11.84
CA ILE A 97 6.57 9.54 12.45
C ILE A 97 6.22 9.21 13.91
N ASP A 98 5.68 8.01 14.19
CA ASP A 98 5.36 7.57 15.56
C ASP A 98 6.61 7.58 16.47
N GLY A 99 7.77 7.17 15.95
CA GLY A 99 9.05 7.23 16.66
C GLY A 99 9.48 8.67 17.00
N LEU A 100 9.41 9.58 16.03
CA LEU A 100 9.77 11.00 16.21
C LEU A 100 8.83 11.72 17.20
N LEU A 101 7.53 11.37 17.18
CA LEU A 101 6.56 11.90 18.13
C LEU A 101 6.85 11.41 19.56
N ASN A 102 7.20 10.14 19.72
CA ASN A 102 7.55 9.59 21.03
C ASN A 102 8.83 10.24 21.58
N GLU A 103 9.86 10.45 20.75
CA GLU A 103 11.06 11.20 21.13
C GLU A 103 10.70 12.63 21.55
N ASN A 104 9.85 13.31 20.77
CA ASN A 104 9.38 14.66 21.12
C ASN A 104 8.66 14.71 22.47
N ARG A 105 7.81 13.72 22.80
CA ARG A 105 7.16 13.63 24.13
C ARG A 105 8.20 13.58 25.25
N GLN A 106 9.24 12.77 25.09
CA GLN A 106 10.31 12.65 26.09
C GLN A 106 11.13 13.94 26.21
N LEU A 107 11.48 14.57 25.08
CA LEU A 107 12.19 15.84 25.05
C LEU A 107 11.36 16.97 25.67
N LEU A 108 10.04 16.99 25.45
CA LEU A 108 9.13 17.97 26.02
C LEU A 108 9.01 17.80 27.55
N ASP A 109 8.96 16.56 28.05
CA ASP A 109 9.01 16.27 29.49
C ASP A 109 10.33 16.68 30.13
N LYS A 110 11.45 16.47 29.44
CA LYS A 110 12.77 16.96 29.86
C LYS A 110 12.76 18.49 29.93
N LEU A 111 12.31 19.15 28.86
CA LEU A 111 12.22 20.61 28.76
C LEU A 111 11.36 21.19 29.89
N ARG A 112 10.22 20.58 30.20
CA ARG A 112 9.32 20.96 31.31
C ARG A 112 9.98 20.88 32.68
N LYS A 113 10.69 19.79 32.95
CA LYS A 113 11.43 19.62 34.22
C LYS A 113 12.52 20.68 34.36
N GLN A 114 13.19 21.01 33.27
CA GLN A 114 14.22 22.05 33.23
C GLN A 114 13.66 23.46 33.39
N ALA A 115 12.52 23.75 32.74
CA ALA A 115 11.81 25.02 32.86
C ALA A 115 11.38 25.32 34.30
N LYS A 116 10.82 24.33 35.01
CA LYS A 116 10.39 24.46 36.41
C LYS A 116 11.54 24.74 37.39
N GLY A 117 12.78 24.39 37.03
CA GLY A 117 13.96 24.66 37.86
C GLY A 117 14.44 26.12 37.84
N ASN A 118 13.91 26.97 36.94
CA ASN A 118 14.49 28.28 36.66
C ASN A 118 13.44 29.41 36.62
N ALA A 119 13.08 29.93 37.79
CA ALA A 119 12.02 30.93 38.03
C ALA A 119 12.02 32.19 37.15
N ALA A 120 13.16 32.55 36.54
CA ALA A 120 13.34 33.78 35.78
C ALA A 120 13.11 33.65 34.26
N ALA A 121 13.03 32.43 33.71
CA ALA A 121 12.86 32.17 32.27
C ALA A 121 11.49 31.57 31.91
N ILE A 122 10.56 31.55 32.86
CA ILE A 122 9.39 30.65 32.89
C ILE A 122 8.32 31.01 31.83
N SER A 123 7.98 32.28 31.63
CA SER A 123 6.74 32.62 30.90
C SER A 123 6.79 32.31 29.39
N GLU A 124 7.85 32.71 28.69
CA GLU A 124 7.97 32.47 27.24
C GLU A 124 8.20 30.99 26.92
N LEU A 125 8.90 30.30 27.81
CA LEU A 125 9.18 28.87 27.68
C LEU A 125 7.93 28.03 27.94
N GLU A 126 7.13 28.36 28.97
CA GLU A 126 5.83 27.73 29.21
C GLU A 126 4.85 27.97 28.05
N ARG A 127 4.85 29.17 27.46
CA ARG A 127 4.05 29.48 26.27
C ARG A 127 4.48 28.65 25.06
N THR A 128 5.78 28.44 24.88
CA THR A 128 6.32 27.60 23.81
C THR A 128 5.97 26.14 24.02
N VAL A 129 6.10 25.61 25.23
CA VAL A 129 5.68 24.25 25.60
C VAL A 129 4.20 24.03 25.29
N THR A 130 3.34 24.95 25.73
CA THR A 130 1.90 24.88 25.50
C THR A 130 1.56 24.85 23.99
N THR A 131 2.30 25.64 23.20
CA THR A 131 2.12 25.69 21.75
C THR A 131 2.56 24.37 21.08
N LEU A 132 3.69 23.81 21.53
CA LEU A 132 4.19 22.53 21.04
C LEU A 132 3.23 21.38 21.37
N GLU A 133 2.64 21.38 22.57
CA GLU A 133 1.63 20.39 22.94
C GLU A 133 0.37 20.45 22.08
N ALA A 134 -0.15 21.66 21.86
CA ALA A 134 -1.31 21.84 20.98
C ALA A 134 -1.01 21.32 19.57
N SER A 135 0.18 21.62 19.02
CA SER A 135 0.60 21.13 17.72
C SER A 135 0.79 19.61 17.68
N MET A 136 1.33 19.00 18.74
CA MET A 136 1.44 17.54 18.84
C MET A 136 0.07 16.88 18.89
N GLN A 137 -0.89 17.44 19.62
CA GLN A 137 -2.23 16.91 19.72
C GLN A 137 -2.97 16.96 18.37
N GLU A 138 -2.82 18.06 17.63
CA GLU A 138 -3.35 18.19 16.27
C GLU A 138 -2.74 17.14 15.33
N LYS A 139 -1.42 16.91 15.43
CA LYS A 139 -0.71 15.91 14.62
C LYS A 139 -1.12 14.48 14.97
N ASP A 140 -1.32 14.18 16.25
CA ASP A 140 -1.82 12.87 16.71
C ASP A 140 -3.23 12.59 16.14
N GLN A 141 -4.12 13.59 16.09
CA GLN A 141 -5.45 13.47 15.48
C GLN A 141 -5.39 13.25 13.96
N GLU A 142 -4.53 14.00 13.27
CA GLU A 142 -4.32 13.86 11.83
C GLU A 142 -3.80 12.45 11.47
N ILE A 143 -2.84 11.93 12.23
CA ILE A 143 -2.31 10.57 12.05
C ILE A 143 -3.37 9.51 12.30
N GLY A 144 -4.21 9.69 13.33
CA GLY A 144 -5.34 8.80 13.58
C GLY A 144 -6.28 8.72 12.37
N THR A 145 -6.63 9.88 11.81
CA THR A 145 -7.49 9.98 10.62
C THR A 145 -6.85 9.32 9.40
N LEU A 146 -5.56 9.55 9.16
CA LEU A 146 -4.82 8.92 8.05
C LEU A 146 -4.74 7.40 8.20
N LYS A 147 -4.54 6.88 9.42
CA LYS A 147 -4.55 5.44 9.70
C LYS A 147 -5.91 4.81 9.41
N GLU A 148 -7.00 5.48 9.79
CA GLU A 148 -8.37 5.03 9.49
C GLU A 148 -8.67 5.04 7.98
N GLN A 149 -8.28 6.10 7.28
CA GLN A 149 -8.42 6.19 5.83
C GLN A 149 -7.64 5.09 5.11
N LEU A 150 -6.38 4.84 5.49
CA LEU A 150 -5.56 3.78 4.92
C LEU A 150 -6.21 2.40 5.11
N ALA A 151 -6.69 2.10 6.31
CA ALA A 151 -7.37 0.84 6.58
C ALA A 151 -8.65 0.67 5.74
N SER A 152 -9.43 1.75 5.58
CA SER A 152 -10.63 1.77 4.75
C SER A 152 -10.32 1.58 3.26
N THR A 153 -9.30 2.25 2.75
CA THR A 153 -8.83 2.11 1.36
C THR A 153 -8.32 0.70 1.09
N ASN A 154 -7.52 0.11 1.99
CA ASN A 154 -7.04 -1.26 1.87
C ASN A 154 -8.19 -2.28 1.83
N SER A 155 -9.19 -2.12 2.70
CA SER A 155 -10.40 -2.96 2.70
C SER A 155 -11.20 -2.84 1.39
N SER A 156 -11.35 -1.60 0.90
CA SER A 156 -12.01 -1.32 -0.38
C SER A 156 -11.27 -1.94 -1.56
N LEU A 157 -9.93 -1.88 -1.56
CA LEU A 157 -9.09 -2.49 -2.59
C LEU A 157 -9.22 -4.02 -2.59
N ALA A 158 -9.21 -4.65 -1.42
CA ALA A 158 -9.38 -6.10 -1.29
C ALA A 158 -10.74 -6.54 -1.87
N THR A 159 -11.80 -5.81 -1.55
CA THR A 159 -13.16 -6.04 -2.09
C THR A 159 -13.18 -5.90 -3.61
N LEU A 160 -12.52 -4.87 -4.16
CA LEU A 160 -12.48 -4.64 -5.61
C LEU A 160 -11.73 -5.77 -6.35
N ILE A 161 -10.64 -6.27 -5.77
CA ILE A 161 -9.88 -7.40 -6.32
C ILE A 161 -10.75 -8.67 -6.38
N GLU A 162 -11.51 -8.95 -5.32
CA GLU A 162 -12.43 -10.09 -5.28
C GLU A 162 -13.53 -9.96 -6.34
N MET A 163 -14.22 -8.81 -6.40
CA MET A 163 -15.23 -8.54 -7.44
C MET A 163 -14.66 -8.67 -8.86
N TYR A 164 -13.43 -8.23 -9.10
CA TYR A 164 -12.80 -8.36 -10.41
C TYR A 164 -12.52 -9.82 -10.78
N ARG A 165 -12.06 -10.63 -9.82
CA ARG A 165 -11.85 -12.07 -10.02
C ARG A 165 -13.16 -12.78 -10.36
N ASP A 166 -14.22 -12.52 -9.60
CA ASP A 166 -15.54 -13.11 -9.84
C ASP A 166 -16.08 -12.72 -11.21
N LYS A 167 -15.95 -11.45 -11.58
CA LYS A 167 -16.38 -10.95 -12.89
C LYS A 167 -15.57 -11.57 -14.04
N SER A 168 -14.25 -11.74 -13.87
CA SER A 168 -13.41 -12.40 -14.85
C SER A 168 -13.81 -13.86 -15.02
N GLN A 169 -13.99 -14.60 -13.93
CA GLN A 169 -14.43 -16.00 -13.97
C GLN A 169 -15.80 -16.13 -14.64
N LEU A 170 -16.76 -15.28 -14.28
CA LEU A 170 -18.08 -15.25 -14.90
C LEU A 170 -17.98 -14.96 -16.40
N SER A 171 -17.14 -14.00 -16.80
CA SER A 171 -16.93 -13.67 -18.22
C SER A 171 -16.30 -14.84 -18.99
N ASP A 172 -15.34 -15.56 -18.39
CA ASP A 172 -14.70 -16.73 -19.00
C ASP A 172 -15.68 -17.91 -19.13
N MET A 173 -16.53 -18.12 -18.13
CA MET A 173 -17.61 -19.10 -18.19
C MET A 173 -18.59 -18.77 -19.31
N GLN A 174 -19.11 -17.54 -19.36
CA GLN A 174 -20.01 -17.08 -20.41
C GLN A 174 -19.38 -17.20 -21.80
N ARG A 175 -18.11 -16.83 -21.94
CA ARG A 175 -17.38 -16.96 -23.20
C ARG A 175 -17.26 -18.42 -23.61
N THR A 176 -16.97 -19.31 -22.67
CA THR A 176 -16.91 -20.76 -22.92
C THR A 176 -18.27 -21.31 -23.36
N GLU A 177 -19.36 -20.89 -22.72
CA GLU A 177 -20.73 -21.28 -23.08
C GLU A 177 -21.10 -20.79 -24.48
N LEU A 178 -20.90 -19.51 -24.77
CA LEU A 178 -21.20 -18.90 -26.08
C LEU A 178 -20.42 -19.56 -27.22
N ASN A 179 -19.16 -19.93 -26.94
CA ASN A 179 -18.26 -20.52 -27.91
C ASN A 179 -18.39 -22.04 -28.03
N THR A 180 -19.18 -22.70 -27.18
CA THR A 180 -19.38 -24.15 -27.25
C THR A 180 -20.43 -24.49 -28.32
N ALA A 181 -20.06 -25.37 -29.24
CA ALA A 181 -20.99 -26.05 -30.14
C ALA A 181 -20.70 -27.55 -30.17
N TYR A 182 -21.58 -28.30 -30.81
CA TYR A 182 -21.55 -29.76 -30.85
C TYR A 182 -21.71 -30.21 -32.30
N TYR A 183 -20.87 -31.14 -32.76
CA TYR A 183 -21.02 -31.72 -34.09
C TYR A 183 -20.95 -33.24 -34.10
N ILE A 184 -21.61 -33.84 -35.09
CA ILE A 184 -21.52 -35.27 -35.38
C ILE A 184 -21.64 -35.48 -36.89
N ALA A 185 -20.83 -36.41 -37.40
CA ALA A 185 -20.90 -36.87 -38.79
C ALA A 185 -21.13 -38.38 -38.80
N GLY A 186 -22.01 -38.87 -39.67
CA GLY A 186 -22.30 -40.29 -39.80
C GLY A 186 -23.25 -40.57 -40.94
N THR A 187 -23.42 -41.85 -41.28
CA THR A 187 -24.42 -42.23 -42.27
C THR A 187 -25.82 -41.97 -41.72
N SER A 188 -26.77 -41.72 -42.62
CA SER A 188 -28.19 -41.52 -42.28
C SER A 188 -28.75 -42.61 -41.36
N LYS A 189 -28.27 -43.86 -41.53
CA LYS A 189 -28.66 -44.99 -40.68
C LYS A 189 -28.06 -44.87 -39.27
N GLU A 190 -26.76 -44.66 -39.14
CA GLU A 190 -26.08 -44.54 -37.84
C GLU A 190 -26.64 -43.38 -37.01
N LEU A 191 -26.90 -42.23 -37.63
CA LEU A 191 -27.45 -41.07 -36.94
C LEU A 191 -28.89 -41.31 -36.44
N ARG A 192 -29.69 -42.12 -37.15
CA ARG A 192 -31.02 -42.54 -36.67
C ARG A 192 -30.93 -43.60 -35.59
N ASP A 193 -30.05 -44.59 -35.74
CA ASP A 193 -29.85 -45.67 -34.76
C ASP A 193 -29.33 -45.11 -33.42
N ARG A 194 -28.54 -44.02 -33.48
CA ARG A 194 -28.10 -43.26 -32.30
C ARG A 194 -29.16 -42.29 -31.76
N GLY A 195 -30.31 -42.12 -32.42
CA GLY A 195 -31.36 -41.21 -31.98
C GLY A 195 -31.10 -39.72 -32.26
N VAL A 196 -30.05 -39.38 -33.03
CA VAL A 196 -29.71 -38.01 -33.42
C VAL A 196 -30.69 -37.47 -34.48
N LEU A 197 -31.09 -38.32 -35.42
CA LEU A 197 -32.07 -37.98 -36.45
C LEU A 197 -33.37 -38.75 -36.26
N SER A 198 -34.51 -38.07 -36.46
CA SER A 198 -35.83 -38.68 -36.59
C SER A 198 -36.34 -38.52 -38.02
N LYS A 199 -37.18 -39.46 -38.49
CA LYS A 199 -37.95 -39.28 -39.72
C LYS A 199 -39.25 -38.58 -39.35
N GLU A 200 -39.39 -37.33 -39.78
CA GLU A 200 -40.63 -36.57 -39.60
C GLU A 200 -41.27 -36.25 -40.95
N GLY A 201 -42.58 -36.44 -41.03
CA GLY A 201 -43.36 -36.26 -42.26
C GLY A 201 -43.21 -37.44 -43.23
N GLY A 202 -44.15 -37.54 -44.16
CA GLY A 202 -44.24 -38.64 -45.13
C GLY A 202 -45.15 -39.79 -44.67
N VAL A 203 -46.03 -40.23 -45.56
CA VAL A 203 -46.85 -41.43 -45.38
C VAL A 203 -45.94 -42.64 -45.60
N ILE A 204 -46.12 -43.72 -44.81
CA ILE A 204 -45.41 -45.02 -44.85
C ILE A 204 -44.52 -45.18 -46.11
N GLY A 205 -43.24 -44.79 -46.01
CA GLY A 205 -42.20 -45.06 -47.02
C GLY A 205 -41.91 -43.98 -48.05
N ILE A 206 -42.69 -42.89 -48.16
CA ILE A 206 -42.49 -41.86 -49.21
C ILE A 206 -42.45 -40.44 -48.62
N GLY A 207 -41.34 -39.74 -48.84
CA GLY A 207 -41.23 -38.29 -48.64
C GLY A 207 -40.84 -37.81 -47.23
N GLY A 208 -40.44 -38.72 -46.33
CA GLY A 208 -39.95 -38.30 -45.01
C GLY A 208 -38.57 -37.67 -45.08
N VAL A 209 -38.40 -36.52 -44.43
CA VAL A 209 -37.13 -35.82 -44.30
C VAL A 209 -36.50 -36.18 -42.96
N ASN A 210 -35.18 -36.41 -42.95
CA ASN A 210 -34.47 -36.53 -41.68
C ASN A 210 -34.42 -35.15 -41.04
N LYS A 211 -34.84 -35.06 -39.78
CA LYS A 211 -34.69 -33.87 -38.95
C LYS A 211 -33.94 -34.20 -37.67
N LEU A 212 -33.30 -33.19 -37.11
CA LEU A 212 -32.68 -33.28 -35.79
C LEU A 212 -33.76 -33.64 -34.76
N ASN A 213 -33.53 -34.68 -33.96
CA ASN A 213 -34.46 -35.10 -32.92
C ASN A 213 -34.37 -34.16 -31.71
N THR A 214 -35.10 -33.04 -31.72
CA THR A 214 -35.04 -32.03 -30.64
C THR A 214 -35.71 -32.46 -29.34
N ALA A 215 -36.50 -33.54 -29.33
CA ALA A 215 -37.20 -34.03 -28.14
C ALA A 215 -36.27 -34.80 -27.17
N SER A 216 -35.23 -35.46 -27.69
CA SER A 216 -34.24 -36.17 -26.87
C SER A 216 -32.92 -36.30 -27.65
N LEU A 217 -32.07 -35.27 -27.55
CA LEU A 217 -30.74 -35.26 -28.17
C LEU A 217 -29.74 -36.02 -27.29
N PRO A 218 -29.05 -37.04 -27.80
CA PRO A 218 -27.95 -37.70 -27.11
C PRO A 218 -26.69 -36.82 -27.21
N VAL A 219 -26.58 -35.83 -26.33
CA VAL A 219 -25.47 -34.84 -26.36
C VAL A 219 -24.09 -35.51 -26.26
N ASP A 220 -24.01 -36.64 -25.57
CA ASP A 220 -22.83 -37.49 -25.43
C ASP A 220 -22.37 -38.15 -26.75
N ALA A 221 -23.28 -38.30 -27.72
CA ALA A 221 -22.93 -38.78 -29.06
C ALA A 221 -22.22 -37.71 -29.91
N PHE A 222 -22.27 -36.44 -29.51
CA PHE A 222 -21.66 -35.33 -30.23
C PHE A 222 -20.25 -35.03 -29.74
N THR A 223 -19.42 -34.56 -30.67
CA THR A 223 -18.11 -33.99 -30.34
C THR A 223 -18.29 -32.52 -29.97
N ARG A 224 -17.92 -32.17 -28.74
CA ARG A 224 -17.87 -30.78 -28.28
C ARG A 224 -16.72 -30.03 -28.95
N ILE A 225 -17.01 -28.85 -29.48
CA ILE A 225 -16.04 -27.98 -30.15
C ILE A 225 -16.14 -26.53 -29.65
N ASP A 226 -15.01 -25.83 -29.74
CA ASP A 226 -14.94 -24.38 -29.60
C ASP A 226 -15.08 -23.75 -30.99
N VAL A 227 -16.13 -22.95 -31.20
CA VAL A 227 -16.47 -22.39 -32.51
C VAL A 227 -15.51 -21.31 -33.00
N VAL A 228 -14.71 -20.71 -32.10
CA VAL A 228 -13.68 -19.73 -32.47
C VAL A 228 -12.42 -20.45 -32.94
N ARG A 229 -12.10 -21.59 -32.32
CA ARG A 229 -10.90 -22.37 -32.66
C ARG A 229 -11.10 -23.38 -33.77
N THR A 230 -12.33 -23.88 -33.94
CA THR A 230 -12.64 -24.96 -34.88
C THR A 230 -13.28 -24.37 -36.13
N THR A 231 -12.44 -23.98 -37.09
CA THR A 231 -12.87 -23.42 -38.38
C THR A 231 -12.99 -24.48 -39.46
N GLU A 232 -12.41 -25.67 -39.26
CA GLU A 232 -12.43 -26.77 -40.23
C GLU A 232 -12.81 -28.10 -39.55
N ILE A 233 -13.66 -28.88 -40.21
CA ILE A 233 -14.10 -30.20 -39.76
C ILE A 233 -13.87 -31.20 -40.89
N LEU A 234 -13.03 -32.21 -40.63
CA LEU A 234 -12.78 -33.32 -41.55
C LEU A 234 -13.87 -34.38 -41.36
N LEU A 235 -14.56 -34.72 -42.44
CA LEU A 235 -15.74 -35.59 -42.43
C LEU A 235 -15.41 -37.03 -42.86
N GLY A 236 -14.27 -37.24 -43.52
CA GLY A 236 -13.76 -38.57 -43.85
C GLY A 236 -14.60 -39.37 -44.86
N ALA A 237 -15.44 -38.71 -45.67
CA ALA A 237 -16.37 -39.35 -46.60
C ALA A 237 -16.25 -38.83 -48.04
N LYS A 238 -16.82 -39.53 -49.02
CA LYS A 238 -16.78 -39.09 -50.43
C LYS A 238 -17.79 -38.00 -50.71
N LYS A 239 -18.93 -38.02 -49.99
CA LYS A 239 -19.95 -36.99 -50.05
C LYS A 239 -20.44 -36.67 -48.64
N ALA A 240 -20.80 -35.41 -48.44
CA ALA A 240 -21.36 -34.93 -47.19
C ALA A 240 -22.49 -33.95 -47.46
N LYS A 241 -23.52 -33.99 -46.61
CA LYS A 241 -24.66 -33.08 -46.63
C LYS A 241 -25.00 -32.69 -45.20
N LEU A 242 -25.25 -31.41 -44.96
CA LEU A 242 -25.70 -30.93 -43.65
C LEU A 242 -27.18 -31.30 -43.48
N ALA A 243 -27.50 -31.95 -42.36
CA ALA A 243 -28.87 -32.27 -41.95
C ALA A 243 -29.47 -31.15 -41.07
N THR A 244 -28.63 -30.36 -40.42
CA THR A 244 -29.02 -29.15 -39.68
C THR A 244 -28.93 -27.90 -40.56
N SER A 245 -29.76 -26.90 -40.28
CA SER A 245 -29.79 -25.65 -41.03
C SER A 245 -28.75 -24.65 -40.52
N HIS A 246 -27.89 -24.19 -41.44
CA HIS A 246 -26.89 -23.15 -41.20
C HIS A 246 -26.93 -22.15 -42.36
N PRO A 247 -26.77 -20.83 -42.12
CA PRO A 247 -26.90 -19.83 -43.18
C PRO A 247 -26.00 -20.09 -44.38
N GLU A 248 -26.54 -19.92 -45.58
CA GLU A 248 -25.74 -20.00 -46.81
C GLU A 248 -24.66 -18.90 -46.81
N GLY A 249 -23.48 -19.22 -47.34
CA GLY A 249 -22.32 -18.32 -47.34
C GLY A 249 -21.52 -18.30 -46.03
N SER A 250 -22.04 -18.83 -44.93
CA SER A 250 -21.29 -18.96 -43.66
C SER A 250 -20.31 -20.15 -43.63
N TYR A 251 -20.39 -21.05 -44.62
CA TYR A 251 -19.53 -22.23 -44.74
C TYR A 251 -19.32 -22.65 -46.20
N ARG A 252 -18.34 -23.53 -46.42
CA ARG A 252 -18.07 -24.20 -47.70
C ARG A 252 -17.72 -25.66 -47.48
N LEU A 253 -18.21 -26.55 -48.34
CA LEU A 253 -17.76 -27.94 -48.41
C LEU A 253 -16.68 -28.06 -49.50
N GLU A 254 -15.45 -28.39 -49.09
CA GLU A 254 -14.33 -28.62 -49.99
C GLU A 254 -14.17 -30.12 -50.26
N GLY A 255 -14.10 -30.50 -51.54
CA GLY A 255 -13.83 -31.89 -51.96
C GLY A 255 -14.85 -32.94 -51.51
N GLY A 256 -15.99 -32.54 -50.94
CA GLY A 256 -17.01 -33.43 -50.38
C GLY A 256 -16.66 -34.06 -49.03
N ASN A 257 -15.48 -33.77 -48.48
CA ASN A 257 -14.94 -34.44 -47.30
C ASN A 257 -14.47 -33.49 -46.18
N LYS A 258 -14.48 -32.18 -46.42
CA LYS A 258 -14.06 -31.16 -45.45
C LYS A 258 -15.06 -30.01 -45.41
N LEU A 259 -15.53 -29.67 -44.22
CA LEU A 259 -16.35 -28.48 -43.97
C LEU A 259 -15.45 -27.36 -43.47
N VAL A 260 -15.49 -26.22 -44.15
CA VAL A 260 -14.78 -24.99 -43.76
C VAL A 260 -15.82 -23.94 -43.35
N VAL A 261 -15.75 -23.48 -42.11
CA VAL A 261 -16.58 -22.41 -41.58
C VAL A 261 -15.92 -21.08 -41.94
N LEU A 262 -16.63 -20.26 -42.72
CA LEU A 262 -16.16 -18.95 -43.21
C LEU A 262 -16.49 -17.83 -42.22
N ASP A 263 -17.65 -17.94 -41.56
CA ASP A 263 -18.09 -17.05 -40.49
C ASP A 263 -18.74 -17.88 -39.38
N ALA A 264 -18.03 -18.04 -38.26
CA ALA A 264 -18.51 -18.83 -37.14
C ALA A 264 -19.78 -18.25 -36.49
N ASN A 265 -19.90 -16.93 -36.39
CA ASN A 265 -21.07 -16.31 -35.76
C ASN A 265 -22.31 -16.51 -36.62
N ALA A 266 -22.19 -16.31 -37.93
CA ALA A 266 -23.28 -16.59 -38.86
C ALA A 266 -23.61 -18.08 -38.89
N PHE A 267 -22.60 -18.96 -38.99
CA PHE A 267 -22.81 -20.40 -39.10
C PHE A 267 -23.53 -20.98 -37.88
N TRP A 268 -23.16 -20.56 -36.67
CA TRP A 268 -23.73 -21.07 -35.41
C TRP A 268 -24.93 -20.24 -34.88
N SER A 269 -25.48 -19.33 -35.69
CA SER A 269 -26.58 -18.43 -35.29
C SER A 269 -27.94 -19.15 -35.18
N ILE A 270 -28.18 -20.14 -36.04
CA ILE A 270 -29.46 -20.89 -36.09
C ILE A 270 -29.45 -22.08 -35.14
N SER A 271 -28.33 -22.81 -35.07
CA SER A 271 -28.16 -24.00 -34.25
C SER A 271 -26.73 -24.13 -33.77
N LYS A 272 -26.55 -24.50 -32.49
CA LYS A 272 -25.25 -24.92 -31.90
C LYS A 272 -24.95 -26.41 -32.10
N TYR A 273 -25.86 -27.14 -32.74
CA TYR A 273 -25.70 -28.54 -33.11
C TYR A 273 -25.56 -28.65 -34.63
N LEU A 274 -24.46 -29.23 -35.07
CA LEU A 274 -24.17 -29.53 -36.46
C LEU A 274 -24.28 -31.04 -36.68
N VAL A 275 -25.18 -31.45 -37.56
CA VAL A 275 -25.28 -32.86 -37.98
C VAL A 275 -24.96 -32.95 -39.46
N VAL A 276 -24.00 -33.79 -39.80
CA VAL A 276 -23.57 -34.03 -41.18
C VAL A 276 -23.84 -35.48 -41.56
N GLU A 277 -24.71 -35.66 -42.55
CA GLU A 277 -24.93 -36.95 -43.18
C GLU A 277 -23.83 -37.20 -44.22
N VAL A 278 -23.14 -38.33 -44.09
CA VAL A 278 -22.08 -38.74 -45.01
C VAL A 278 -22.42 -40.00 -45.80
N GLU A 279 -21.90 -40.09 -47.03
CA GLU A 279 -22.02 -41.23 -47.95
C GLU A 279 -20.65 -41.72 -48.48
#